data_AF-A0A1T4ZHF4-F1
#
_entry.id   AF-A0A1T4ZHF4-F1
#
_cell.length_a   1.000
_cell.length_b   1.000
_cell.length_c   1.000
_cell.angle_alpha   90.00
_cell.angle_beta   90.00
_cell.angle_gamma   90.00
#
_symmetry.space_group_name_H-M   'P 1'
#
loop_
_entity.id
_entity.type
_entity.pdbx_description
1 polymer ?
#
loop_
_entity_poly.entity_id
_entity_poly.type
_entity_poly.pdbx_seq_one_letter_code
_entity_poly.pdbx_strand_id
1 'polypeptide(L)'
;MYANITSLFCPFTSRGAPATDIYLQLIKKHHCPKSTEGRPRTLTELKIYWQLLDWEKHPILIFYEEVNPQGFSQTFLDSLTRFDATICVIADSPHPTIPTFSPQDPHLIQTIITWLQRTILES
;
A
#
# COMPACT_ATOMS: atom_id res chain seq x y z
N MET A 1 -19.30 12.77 -9.45
CA MET A 1 -18.04 12.63 -10.21
C MET A 1 -17.06 11.92 -9.29
N TYR A 2 -16.95 10.59 -9.38
CA TYR A 2 -16.01 9.85 -8.56
C TYR A 2 -14.61 10.16 -9.11
N ALA A 3 -13.73 10.73 -8.29
CA ALA A 3 -12.32 10.82 -8.64
C ALA A 3 -11.83 9.40 -8.99
N ASN A 4 -11.10 9.24 -10.10
CA ASN A 4 -10.41 7.99 -10.39
C ASN A 4 -9.31 7.80 -9.33
N ILE A 5 -9.66 7.17 -8.22
CA ILE A 5 -8.73 6.79 -7.15
C ILE A 5 -8.12 5.45 -7.55
N THR A 6 -6.84 5.44 -7.86
CA THR A 6 -6.11 4.20 -8.13
C THR A 6 -5.59 3.65 -6.80
N SER A 7 -6.21 2.57 -6.31
CA SER A 7 -5.75 1.86 -5.11
C SER A 7 -5.16 0.50 -5.45
N LEU A 8 -4.08 0.15 -4.75
CA LEU A 8 -3.40 -1.12 -4.82
C LEU A 8 -3.65 -1.90 -3.53
N PHE A 9 -4.35 -3.03 -3.67
CA PHE A 9 -4.62 -3.95 -2.57
C PHE A 9 -3.48 -4.96 -2.46
N CYS A 10 -2.75 -4.91 -1.35
CA CYS A 10 -1.57 -5.72 -1.11
C CYS A 10 -1.87 -6.76 -0.02
N PRO A 11 -2.19 -8.01 -0.39
CA PRO A 11 -2.35 -9.07 0.59
C PRO A 11 -0.98 -9.37 1.22
N PHE A 12 -0.90 -9.24 2.54
CA PHE A 12 0.29 -9.57 3.29
C PHE A 12 0.26 -11.05 3.66
N THR A 13 0.91 -11.87 2.83
CA THR A 13 1.21 -13.26 3.20
C THR A 13 2.57 -13.25 3.88
N SER A 14 2.65 -13.70 5.14
CA SER A 14 3.81 -13.52 6.04
C SER A 14 5.14 -14.19 5.63
N ARG A 15 5.34 -14.51 4.34
CA ARG A 15 6.55 -15.13 3.79
C ARG A 15 7.07 -14.48 2.50
N GLY A 16 6.31 -13.59 1.86
CA GLY A 16 6.69 -13.00 0.57
C GLY A 16 7.44 -11.69 0.75
N ALA A 17 8.47 -11.43 -0.06
CA ALA A 17 9.11 -10.14 -0.15
C ALA A 17 8.09 -9.11 -0.68
N PRO A 18 7.50 -8.25 0.18
CA PRO A 18 6.34 -7.44 -0.19
C PRO A 18 6.64 -6.52 -1.37
N ALA A 19 7.90 -6.09 -1.51
CA ALA A 19 8.39 -5.30 -2.61
C ALA A 19 8.16 -5.95 -3.99
N THR A 20 8.42 -7.25 -4.11
CA THR A 20 8.25 -8.00 -5.35
C THR A 20 6.77 -8.13 -5.71
N ASP A 21 5.92 -8.41 -4.73
CA ASP A 21 4.49 -8.58 -4.98
C ASP A 21 3.83 -7.27 -5.39
N ILE A 22 4.17 -6.17 -4.72
CA ILE A 22 3.71 -4.82 -5.10
C ILE A 22 4.17 -4.50 -6.53
N TYR A 23 5.44 -4.72 -6.85
CA TYR A 23 5.98 -4.52 -8.20
C TYR A 23 5.25 -5.34 -9.26
N LEU A 24 4.94 -6.60 -8.98
CA LEU A 24 4.20 -7.45 -9.90
C LEU A 24 2.77 -6.94 -10.12
N GLN A 25 2.10 -6.45 -9.08
CA GLN A 25 0.77 -5.85 -9.22
C GLN A 25 0.80 -4.56 -10.04
N LEU A 26 1.81 -3.70 -9.82
CA LEU A 26 2.02 -2.49 -10.62
C LEU A 26 2.11 -2.81 -12.11
N ILE A 27 2.94 -3.78 -12.50
CA ILE A 27 3.09 -4.16 -13.90
C ILE A 27 1.83 -4.83 -14.45
N LYS A 28 1.26 -5.80 -13.72
CA LYS A 28 0.16 -6.63 -14.23
C LYS A 28 -1.18 -5.93 -14.26
N LYS A 29 -1.49 -5.13 -13.23
CA LYS A 29 -2.80 -4.48 -13.08
C LYS A 29 -2.81 -3.03 -13.55
N HIS A 30 -1.70 -2.31 -13.37
CA HIS A 30 -1.62 -0.88 -13.69
C HIS A 30 -0.78 -0.59 -14.94
N HIS A 31 -0.30 -1.64 -15.62
CA HIS A 31 0.51 -1.53 -16.85
C HIS A 31 1.75 -0.64 -16.69
N CYS A 32 2.30 -0.53 -15.47
CA CYS A 32 3.52 0.23 -15.22
C CYS A 32 4.71 -0.36 -16.01
N PRO A 33 5.64 0.49 -16.49
CA PRO A 33 6.82 0.03 -17.19
C PRO A 33 7.68 -0.86 -16.28
N LYS A 34 8.23 -1.93 -16.82
CA LYS A 34 9.14 -2.80 -16.06
C LYS A 34 10.42 -2.02 -15.73
N SER A 35 10.94 -2.22 -14.52
CA SER A 35 12.25 -1.72 -14.13
C SER A 35 13.34 -2.28 -15.06
N THR A 36 14.26 -1.42 -15.50
CA THR A 36 15.44 -1.79 -16.29
C THR A 36 16.52 -2.46 -15.43
N GLU A 37 16.55 -2.16 -14.14
CA GLU A 37 17.48 -2.70 -13.13
C GLU A 37 17.03 -4.08 -12.60
N GLY A 38 15.90 -4.59 -13.07
CA GLY A 38 15.32 -5.86 -12.63
C GLY A 38 14.27 -5.69 -11.53
N ARG A 39 13.80 -6.83 -11.00
CA ARG A 39 12.68 -6.89 -10.05
C ARG A 39 13.15 -6.47 -8.64
N PRO A 40 12.49 -5.48 -8.01
CA PRO A 40 12.83 -5.06 -6.66
C PRO A 40 12.53 -6.17 -5.64
N ARG A 41 13.53 -6.47 -4.82
CA ARG A 41 13.47 -7.47 -3.74
C ARG A 41 13.27 -6.80 -2.38
N THR A 42 13.70 -5.56 -2.25
CA THR A 42 13.59 -4.77 -1.02
C THR A 42 12.61 -3.61 -1.19
N LEU A 43 12.02 -3.14 -0.09
CA LEU A 43 11.15 -1.95 -0.11
C LEU A 43 11.93 -0.70 -0.56
N THR A 44 13.24 -0.65 -0.29
CA THR A 44 14.14 0.42 -0.78
C THR A 44 14.26 0.41 -2.30
N GLU A 45 14.52 -0.75 -2.91
CA GLU A 45 14.55 -0.88 -4.38
C GLU A 45 13.19 -0.55 -4.99
N LEU A 46 12.11 -0.99 -4.35
CA LEU A 46 10.76 -0.62 -4.78
C LEU A 46 10.56 0.88 -4.71
N LYS A 47 11.07 1.56 -3.67
CA LYS A 47 10.95 3.02 -3.51
C LYS A 47 11.68 3.74 -4.64
N ILE A 48 12.88 3.30 -4.98
CA ILE A 48 13.64 3.86 -6.11
C ILE A 48 12.84 3.69 -7.40
N TYR A 49 12.37 2.47 -7.69
CA TYR A 49 11.53 2.23 -8.86
C TYR A 49 10.27 3.12 -8.85
N TRP A 50 9.60 3.24 -7.72
CA TRP A 50 8.40 4.06 -7.55
C TRP A 50 8.66 5.54 -7.85
N GLN A 51 9.80 6.08 -7.43
CA GLN A 51 10.21 7.47 -7.71
C GLN A 51 10.59 7.72 -9.17
N LEU A 52 10.97 6.66 -9.91
CA LEU A 52 11.30 6.75 -11.34
C LEU A 52 10.06 6.68 -12.24
N LEU A 53 8.90 6.33 -11.69
CA LEU A 53 7.66 6.27 -12.44
C LEU A 53 7.07 7.67 -12.59
N ASP A 54 6.75 8.03 -13.83
CA ASP A 54 6.05 9.27 -14.14
C ASP A 54 4.54 9.09 -13.88
N TRP A 55 4.16 9.25 -12.62
CA TRP A 55 2.78 9.10 -12.16
C TRP A 55 2.00 10.40 -12.38
N GLU A 56 0.91 10.35 -13.17
CA GLU A 56 -0.08 11.44 -13.13
C GLU A 56 -0.71 11.58 -11.73
N LYS A 57 -0.94 10.43 -11.05
CA LYS A 57 -1.41 10.35 -9.66
C LYS A 57 -0.76 9.15 -8.96
N HIS A 58 -0.13 9.40 -7.83
CA HIS A 58 0.46 8.33 -7.02
C HIS A 58 -0.63 7.40 -6.48
N PRO A 59 -0.55 6.08 -6.72
CA PRO A 59 -1.56 5.16 -6.23
C PRO A 59 -1.45 4.99 -4.72
N ILE A 60 -2.60 4.72 -4.10
CA ILE A 60 -2.69 4.52 -2.65
C ILE A 60 -2.49 3.03 -2.35
N LEU A 61 -1.57 2.72 -1.45
CA LEU A 61 -1.26 1.35 -1.05
C LEU A 61 -2.09 0.97 0.18
N ILE A 62 -2.87 -0.10 0.05
CA ILE A 62 -3.70 -0.63 1.14
C ILE A 62 -3.21 -2.04 1.48
N PHE A 63 -2.61 -2.19 2.66
CA PHE A 63 -2.10 -3.47 3.16
C PHE A 63 -3.12 -4.15 4.07
N TYR A 64 -3.36 -5.45 3.88
CA TYR A 64 -4.28 -6.23 4.70
C TYR A 64 -3.79 -7.68 4.81
N GLU A 65 -4.10 -8.35 5.92
CA GLU A 65 -3.83 -9.78 6.10
C GLU A 65 -5.04 -10.59 5.61
N GLU A 66 -4.83 -11.56 4.71
CA GLU A 66 -5.94 -12.38 4.15
C GLU A 66 -6.29 -13.61 4.99
N VAL A 67 -5.30 -14.30 5.56
CA VAL A 67 -5.50 -15.62 6.19
C VAL A 67 -4.73 -15.69 7.51
N ASN A 68 -5.44 -15.99 8.60
CA ASN A 68 -4.90 -16.11 9.96
C ASN A 68 -4.01 -14.91 10.36
N PRO A 69 -4.60 -13.71 10.54
CA PRO A 69 -3.83 -12.50 10.82
C PRO A 69 -2.97 -12.72 12.07
N GLN A 70 -1.65 -12.61 11.90
CA GLN A 70 -0.71 -12.65 13.01
C GLN A 70 -0.30 -11.24 13.45
N GLY A 71 -0.82 -10.23 12.77
CA GLY A 71 -0.41 -8.85 12.90
C GLY A 71 0.82 -8.57 12.05
N PHE A 72 0.88 -7.33 11.56
CA PHE A 72 2.06 -6.82 10.90
C PHE A 72 3.22 -6.70 11.89
N SER A 73 4.42 -7.12 11.49
CA SER A 73 5.60 -6.91 12.31
C SER A 73 5.94 -5.42 12.40
N GLN A 74 6.40 -4.97 13.56
CA GLN A 74 6.78 -3.56 13.75
C GLN A 74 7.83 -3.11 12.74
N THR A 75 8.84 -3.95 12.47
CA THR A 75 9.88 -3.68 11.45
C THR A 75 9.29 -3.45 10.06
N PHE A 76 8.23 -4.17 9.69
CA PHE A 76 7.54 -3.97 8.42
C PHE A 76 6.79 -2.64 8.40
N LEU A 77 6.01 -2.34 9.44
CA LEU A 77 5.30 -1.07 9.57
C LEU A 77 6.27 0.12 9.56
N ASP A 78 7.37 0.03 10.30
CA ASP A 78 8.44 1.05 10.30
C ASP A 78 9.06 1.21 8.91
N SER A 79 9.21 0.12 8.16
CA SER A 79 9.71 0.20 6.77
C SER A 79 8.71 0.88 5.83
N LEU A 80 7.40 0.68 6.05
CA LEU A 80 6.36 1.39 5.32
C LEU A 80 6.37 2.89 5.60
N THR A 81 6.63 3.33 6.84
CA THR A 81 6.72 4.77 7.15
C THR A 81 7.82 5.50 6.36
N ARG A 82 8.83 4.77 5.88
CA ARG A 82 9.93 5.31 5.08
C ARG A 82 9.62 5.31 3.58
N PHE A 83 8.58 4.60 3.18
CA PHE A 83 8.09 4.56 1.81
C PHE A 83 7.22 5.79 1.59
N ASP A 84 7.68 6.69 0.71
CA ASP A 84 7.10 8.01 0.49
C ASP A 84 5.85 7.92 -0.41
N ALA A 85 4.87 7.16 0.04
CA ALA A 85 3.60 6.96 -0.64
C ALA A 85 2.45 7.11 0.36
N THR A 86 1.25 7.33 -0.16
CA THR A 86 0.04 7.28 0.64
C THR A 86 -0.28 5.83 0.96
N ILE A 87 -0.16 5.45 2.23
CA ILE A 87 -0.29 4.07 2.71
C ILE A 87 -1.33 4.02 3.83
N CYS A 88 -2.17 2.98 3.82
CA CYS A 88 -2.91 2.57 5.01
C CYS A 88 -2.87 1.05 5.21
N VAL A 89 -3.21 0.63 6.42
CA VAL A 89 -3.17 -0.76 6.85
C VAL A 89 -4.52 -1.16 7.43
N ILE A 90 -4.98 -2.37 7.13
CA ILE A 90 -6.15 -2.99 7.74
C ILE A 90 -5.64 -4.03 8.74
N ALA A 91 -5.71 -3.71 10.03
CA ALA A 91 -5.20 -4.54 11.13
C ALA A 91 -5.97 -4.26 12.44
N ASP A 92 -6.00 -5.25 13.34
CA ASP A 92 -6.63 -5.08 14.65
C ASP A 92 -5.83 -4.14 15.58
N SER A 93 -4.50 -4.10 15.43
CA SER A 93 -3.62 -3.24 16.22
C SER A 93 -3.31 -1.94 15.49
N PRO A 94 -3.59 -0.76 16.10
CA PRO A 94 -3.29 0.52 15.47
C PRO A 94 -1.79 0.82 15.45
N HIS A 95 -1.30 1.40 14.34
CA HIS A 95 0.05 1.96 14.24
C HIS A 95 0.05 3.47 14.54
N PRO A 96 1.04 4.02 15.27
CA PRO A 96 1.06 5.44 15.64
C PRO A 96 1.15 6.39 14.45
N THR A 97 1.82 5.99 13.37
CA THR A 97 2.14 6.87 12.23
C THR A 97 1.35 6.52 10.97
N ILE A 98 0.88 5.28 10.84
CA ILE A 98 0.23 4.82 9.60
C ILE A 98 -1.27 4.70 9.88
N PRO A 99 -2.13 5.33 9.06
CA PRO A 99 -3.57 5.16 9.17
C PRO A 99 -3.92 3.67 9.19
N THR A 100 -4.48 3.23 10.31
CA THR A 100 -4.86 1.83 10.54
C THR A 100 -6.36 1.73 10.72
N PHE A 101 -7.00 0.83 9.97
CA PHE A 101 -8.42 0.56 10.05
C PHE A 101 -8.65 -0.85 10.58
N SER A 102 -9.56 -1.00 11.55
CA SER A 102 -9.85 -2.30 12.12
C SER A 102 -10.65 -3.15 11.11
N PRO A 103 -10.27 -4.40 10.85
CA PRO A 103 -11.08 -5.31 10.04
C PRO A 103 -12.45 -5.61 10.66
N GLN A 104 -12.61 -5.37 11.97
CA GLN A 104 -13.88 -5.55 12.70
C GLN A 104 -14.81 -4.32 12.60
N ASP A 105 -14.37 -3.22 11.97
CA ASP A 105 -15.24 -2.06 11.74
C ASP A 105 -16.38 -2.44 10.78
N PRO A 106 -17.66 -2.41 11.22
CA PRO A 106 -18.80 -2.73 10.35
C PRO A 106 -18.95 -1.75 9.17
N HIS A 107 -18.30 -0.59 9.24
CA HIS A 107 -18.29 0.43 8.19
C HIS A 107 -16.91 0.60 7.55
N LEU A 108 -16.00 -0.38 7.67
CA LEU A 108 -14.61 -0.34 7.20
C LEU A 108 -14.44 0.31 5.82
N ILE A 109 -15.19 -0.15 4.82
CA ILE A 109 -15.10 0.36 3.45
C ILE A 109 -15.44 1.86 3.39
N GLN A 110 -16.50 2.28 4.10
CA GLN A 110 -16.91 3.68 4.15
C GLN A 110 -15.87 4.53 4.88
N THR A 111 -15.30 4.01 5.96
CA THR A 111 -14.22 4.66 6.73
C THR A 111 -12.98 4.88 5.85
N ILE A 112 -12.56 3.85 5.10
CA ILE A 112 -11.44 3.93 4.15
C ILE A 112 -11.75 4.94 3.03
N ILE A 113 -12.93 4.87 2.41
CA ILE A 113 -13.32 5.83 1.35
C ILE A 113 -13.28 7.26 1.86
N THR A 114 -13.81 7.51 3.06
CA THR A 114 -13.81 8.84 3.67
C THR A 114 -12.37 9.34 3.90
N TRP A 115 -11.48 8.47 4.34
CA TRP A 115 -10.06 8.79 4.48
C TRP A 115 -9.38 9.04 3.12
N LEU A 116 -9.64 8.21 2.11
CA LEU A 116 -9.11 8.38 0.75
C LEU A 116 -9.54 9.73 0.16
N GLN A 117 -10.81 10.09 0.32
CA GLN A 117 -11.35 11.36 -0.15
C GLN A 117 -10.64 12.54 0.50
N ARG A 118 -10.46 12.54 1.83
CA ARG A 118 -9.72 13.61 2.53
C ARG A 118 -8.28 13.70 2.04
N THR A 119 -7.60 12.56 1.96
CA THR A 119 -6.18 12.50 1.59
C THR A 119 -5.92 12.98 0.17
N ILE A 120 -6.86 12.81 -0.77
CA ILE A 120 -6.71 13.21 -2.18
C ILE A 120 -7.26 14.62 -2.44
N LEU A 121 -8.29 15.05 -1.70
CA LEU A 121 -8.87 16.39 -1.86
C LEU A 121 -8.05 17.48 -1.15
N GLU A 122 -7.29 17.11 -0.11
CA GLU A 122 -6.44 18.01 0.66
C GLU A 122 -4.96 17.97 0.19
N SER A 123 -4.62 17.14 -0.80
CA SER A 123 -3.28 16.99 -1.38
C SER A 123 -3.07 17.82 -2.65
#